data_AF-A0A8C3R1P3-F1
#
_entry.id   AF-A0A8C3R1P3-F1
#
_cell.length_a   1.000
_cell.length_b   1.000
_cell.length_c   1.000
_cell.angle_alpha   90.00
_cell.angle_beta   90.00
_cell.angle_gamma   90.00
#
_symmetry.space_group_name_H-M   'P 1'
#
loop_
_entity.id
_entity.type
_entity.pdbx_description
1 polymer ?
#
loop_
_entity_poly.entity_id
_entity_poly.type
_entity_poly.pdbx_seq_one_letter_code
_entity_poly.pdbx_strand_id
1 'polypeptide(L)'
;MEKRECGNHAIDQNAGQNIMPRRNTGNLNYLNVDMQVANPSEAAALFDLHQAHHFGEFEYSSEQHCKQDLFPNWHLPVKIASVISLLAFIYTSMRDVIYPFITRKENVFYKIPILVINKVLPVTSITLLALVYLPGILAAGFQLYFGTKYKRFPQWLDRWMLSRKQFGLLSFFFATLHACYSLCYPMRRSYRYKLLNWAFQQVKQKKENAWIEHDVWRMEIYVSLGILALALLALLAITSIPSVSHSLTWREFHCIQSKMGYLSLLLCTVHALVFAWNKWVDANQFIWYTPPSFMVAVFLPSAVLLCKCILLLPCFRKRIRKIRSGWEAKTQANQTSITSRL
;
A
#
# COMPACT_ATOMS: atom_id res chain seq x y z
N MET A 1 -60.93 -10.49 -31.56
CA MET A 1 -60.64 -10.39 -33.00
C MET A 1 -59.16 -10.05 -33.13
N GLU A 2 -58.29 -10.72 -33.86
CA GLU A 2 -58.31 -11.95 -34.66
C GLU A 2 -56.82 -12.23 -35.04
N LYS A 3 -56.43 -13.52 -35.11
CA LYS A 3 -55.31 -14.20 -35.83
C LYS A 3 -53.87 -13.61 -35.84
N ARG A 4 -52.79 -14.35 -35.51
CA ARG A 4 -52.13 -15.56 -36.10
C ARG A 4 -51.43 -15.35 -37.46
N GLU A 5 -50.20 -15.91 -37.50
CA GLU A 5 -49.43 -16.42 -38.66
C GLU A 5 -48.85 -15.36 -39.62
N CYS A 6 -47.80 -15.55 -40.42
CA CYS A 6 -46.67 -16.47 -40.59
C CYS A 6 -45.95 -15.97 -41.88
N GLY A 7 -44.62 -16.10 -42.00
CA GLY A 7 -43.97 -16.39 -43.29
C GLY A 7 -43.42 -15.25 -44.20
N ASN A 8 -42.08 -15.28 -44.34
CA ASN A 8 -41.28 -15.42 -45.57
C ASN A 8 -40.81 -14.25 -46.49
N HIS A 9 -39.49 -14.36 -46.79
CA HIS A 9 -38.67 -13.94 -47.95
C HIS A 9 -38.31 -12.44 -48.10
N ALA A 10 -37.08 -12.01 -48.50
CA ALA A 10 -36.03 -12.62 -49.32
C ALA A 10 -34.62 -11.97 -49.14
N ILE A 11 -33.55 -12.80 -49.27
CA ILE A 11 -32.27 -12.63 -50.02
C ILE A 11 -31.32 -11.45 -49.67
N ASP A 12 -30.10 -11.73 -49.18
CA ASP A 12 -28.90 -11.74 -50.05
C ASP A 12 -27.59 -12.32 -49.43
N GLN A 13 -26.89 -13.11 -50.25
CA GLN A 13 -25.45 -13.37 -50.41
C GLN A 13 -24.50 -13.85 -49.27
N ASN A 14 -24.16 -15.15 -49.38
CA ASN A 14 -22.83 -15.77 -49.50
C ASN A 14 -21.64 -15.40 -48.56
N ALA A 15 -21.34 -16.35 -47.67
CA ALA A 15 -20.09 -17.14 -47.59
C ALA A 15 -18.70 -16.46 -47.68
N GLY A 16 -17.96 -16.52 -46.56
CA GLY A 16 -16.78 -17.40 -46.42
C GLY A 16 -15.42 -17.03 -47.06
N GLN A 17 -14.43 -16.89 -46.18
CA GLN A 17 -12.98 -17.19 -46.32
C GLN A 17 -11.96 -16.09 -46.76
N ASN A 18 -11.11 -15.75 -45.77
CA ASN A 18 -9.63 -15.64 -45.77
C ASN A 18 -8.87 -15.22 -47.05
N ILE A 19 -8.19 -14.06 -46.99
CA ILE A 19 -7.00 -13.75 -47.81
C ILE A 19 -5.95 -12.96 -46.98
N MET A 20 -4.68 -13.39 -47.09
CA MET A 20 -3.43 -12.91 -46.45
C MET A 20 -3.13 -11.39 -46.54
N PRO A 21 -2.30 -10.83 -45.64
CA PRO A 21 -1.67 -9.54 -45.86
C PRO A 21 -0.35 -9.62 -46.67
N ARG A 22 -0.17 -8.57 -47.45
CA ARG A 22 0.69 -8.35 -48.61
C ARG A 22 2.15 -8.05 -48.24
N ARG A 23 3.08 -8.71 -48.94
CA ARG A 23 4.54 -8.46 -48.94
C ARG A 23 4.83 -7.15 -49.69
N ASN A 24 5.54 -6.22 -49.07
CA ASN A 24 6.02 -4.99 -49.73
C ASN A 24 7.55 -5.02 -49.78
N THR A 25 8.08 -5.16 -50.98
CA THR A 25 9.50 -5.14 -51.33
C THR A 25 9.89 -3.69 -51.61
N GLY A 26 10.73 -3.10 -50.76
CA GLY A 26 11.25 -1.75 -50.90
C GLY A 26 12.75 -1.77 -51.16
N ASN A 27 13.11 -1.32 -52.36
CA ASN A 27 14.43 -1.13 -52.97
C ASN A 27 15.47 -0.46 -52.04
N LEU A 28 16.68 -1.02 -51.94
CA LEU A 28 17.86 -0.30 -51.45
C LEU A 28 19.10 -0.70 -52.26
N ASN A 29 19.09 -0.36 -53.55
CA ASN A 29 20.31 -0.20 -54.33
C ASN A 29 20.80 1.23 -54.10
N TYR A 30 21.91 1.40 -53.38
CA TYR A 30 22.93 2.45 -53.55
C TYR A 30 23.91 2.34 -52.37
N LEU A 31 25.06 1.72 -52.63
CA LEU A 31 26.39 2.06 -52.07
C LEU A 31 27.39 1.01 -52.55
N ASN A 32 27.85 1.20 -53.78
CA ASN A 32 29.11 0.65 -54.25
C ASN A 32 30.19 1.66 -53.81
N VAL A 33 30.94 1.33 -52.75
CA VAL A 33 32.19 2.03 -52.41
C VAL A 33 33.23 0.97 -52.15
N ASP A 34 34.08 0.79 -53.15
CA ASP A 34 35.45 0.28 -53.14
C ASP A 34 35.85 -0.68 -52.02
N MET A 35 35.85 -1.97 -52.38
CA MET A 35 36.53 -3.04 -51.67
C MET A 35 38.04 -2.95 -51.95
N GLN A 36 38.79 -2.27 -51.08
CA GLN A 36 40.25 -2.39 -51.01
C GLN A 36 40.66 -3.16 -49.75
N VAL A 37 41.10 -4.40 -49.98
CA VAL A 37 42.08 -5.20 -49.22
C VAL A 37 42.07 -5.02 -47.70
N ALA A 38 41.23 -5.81 -47.01
CA ALA A 38 41.42 -6.07 -45.58
C ALA A 38 42.52 -7.13 -45.40
N ASN A 39 43.59 -6.76 -44.67
CA ASN A 39 44.71 -7.66 -44.38
C ASN A 39 44.22 -8.88 -43.57
N PRO A 40 44.74 -10.09 -43.84
CA PRO A 40 44.32 -11.32 -43.15
C PRO A 40 44.53 -11.28 -41.61
N SER A 41 45.39 -10.38 -41.11
CA SER A 41 45.59 -10.19 -39.66
C SER A 41 44.47 -9.43 -38.96
N GLU A 42 43.74 -8.53 -39.66
CA GLU A 42 42.61 -7.80 -39.07
C GLU A 42 41.35 -8.66 -39.00
N ALA A 43 41.14 -9.53 -39.99
CA ALA A 43 40.07 -10.52 -39.95
C ALA A 43 40.27 -11.55 -38.82
N ALA A 44 41.51 -11.99 -38.59
CA ALA A 44 41.86 -12.88 -37.48
C ALA A 44 41.66 -12.20 -36.11
N ALA A 45 42.07 -10.94 -35.97
CA ALA A 45 41.86 -10.17 -34.74
C ALA A 45 40.37 -9.94 -34.44
N LEU A 46 39.53 -9.76 -35.47
CA LEU A 46 38.09 -9.61 -35.32
C LEU A 46 37.42 -10.94 -34.98
N PHE A 47 37.95 -12.06 -35.48
CA PHE A 47 37.53 -13.41 -35.11
C PHE A 47 37.89 -13.75 -33.65
N ASP A 48 39.11 -13.41 -33.22
CA ASP A 48 39.55 -13.57 -31.82
C ASP A 48 38.77 -12.67 -30.86
N LEU A 49 38.41 -11.44 -31.28
CA LEU A 49 37.55 -10.55 -30.49
C LEU A 49 36.13 -11.11 -30.37
N HIS A 50 35.60 -11.69 -31.46
CA HIS A 50 34.27 -12.32 -31.45
C HIS A 50 34.26 -13.61 -30.63
N GLN A 51 35.34 -14.37 -30.66
CA GLN A 51 35.52 -15.60 -29.89
C GLN A 51 35.77 -15.30 -28.41
N ALA A 52 36.49 -14.23 -28.06
CA ALA A 52 36.62 -13.72 -26.69
C ALA A 52 35.28 -13.20 -26.14
N HIS A 53 34.45 -12.58 -26.99
CA HIS A 53 33.11 -12.13 -26.60
C HIS A 53 32.13 -13.30 -26.41
N HIS A 54 32.36 -14.44 -27.08
CA HIS A 54 31.58 -15.67 -26.91
C HIS A 54 32.06 -16.56 -25.74
N PHE A 55 33.35 -16.49 -25.38
CA PHE A 55 33.91 -17.25 -24.26
C PHE A 55 33.79 -16.57 -22.89
N GLY A 56 33.46 -15.27 -22.85
CA GLY A 56 33.14 -14.55 -21.61
C GLY A 56 31.76 -14.86 -21.02
N GLU A 57 30.93 -15.64 -21.71
CA GLU A 57 29.56 -15.98 -21.28
C GLU A 57 29.45 -17.30 -20.51
N PHE A 58 30.55 -18.06 -20.42
CA PHE A 58 30.58 -19.41 -19.84
C PHE A 58 31.47 -19.58 -18.60
N GLU A 59 31.72 -18.49 -17.87
CA GLU A 59 32.17 -18.55 -16.47
C GLU A 59 31.00 -18.40 -15.50
N TYR A 60 29.85 -19.02 -15.81
CA TYR A 60 28.80 -19.27 -14.83
C TYR A 60 29.04 -20.62 -14.17
N SER A 61 30.02 -20.68 -13.27
CA SER A 61 30.26 -21.85 -12.45
C SER A 61 29.36 -21.84 -11.20
N SER A 62 28.42 -22.79 -11.22
CA SER A 62 28.06 -23.63 -10.09
C SER A 62 27.60 -22.96 -8.79
N GLU A 63 26.40 -22.39 -8.78
CA GLU A 63 25.45 -22.60 -7.67
C GLU A 63 24.04 -22.76 -8.28
N GLN A 64 23.70 -23.98 -8.70
CA GLN A 64 22.86 -24.84 -7.88
C GLN A 64 21.38 -24.44 -7.93
N HIS A 65 20.68 -25.02 -8.90
CA HIS A 65 19.23 -25.20 -8.88
C HIS A 65 18.44 -23.90 -8.63
N CYS A 66 18.10 -23.17 -9.69
CA CYS A 66 17.02 -22.18 -9.62
C CYS A 66 15.70 -22.94 -9.37
N LYS A 67 15.45 -23.34 -8.12
CA LYS A 67 14.09 -23.32 -7.58
C LYS A 67 13.67 -21.88 -7.79
N GLN A 68 12.87 -21.63 -8.83
CA GLN A 68 12.31 -20.32 -9.07
C GLN A 68 11.47 -19.97 -7.84
N ASP A 69 12.04 -19.15 -6.95
CA ASP A 69 11.33 -18.70 -5.76
C ASP A 69 10.12 -17.89 -6.21
N LEU A 70 8.93 -18.35 -5.84
CA LEU A 70 7.67 -17.71 -6.22
C LEU A 70 7.43 -16.49 -5.32
N PHE A 71 7.59 -15.29 -5.87
CA PHE A 71 7.40 -14.00 -5.18
C PHE A 71 8.33 -13.81 -3.94
N PRO A 72 9.67 -13.87 -4.10
CA PRO A 72 10.61 -13.84 -2.97
C PRO A 72 10.47 -12.59 -2.09
N ASN A 73 10.18 -11.44 -2.71
CA ASN A 73 10.01 -10.16 -2.02
C ASN A 73 8.65 -9.99 -1.31
N TRP A 74 7.69 -10.90 -1.54
CA TRP A 74 6.34 -10.81 -0.99
C TRP A 74 6.10 -11.72 0.21
N HIS A 75 6.92 -12.74 0.42
CA HIS A 75 6.71 -13.69 1.53
C HIS A 75 6.61 -12.99 2.89
N LEU A 76 7.53 -12.07 3.20
CA LEU A 76 7.54 -11.36 4.47
C LEU A 76 6.31 -10.43 4.62
N PRO A 77 6.02 -9.51 3.67
CA PRO A 77 4.83 -8.66 3.71
C PRO A 77 3.52 -9.44 3.82
N VAL A 78 3.34 -10.50 3.02
CA VAL A 78 2.11 -11.30 3.02
C VAL A 78 1.95 -12.03 4.35
N LYS A 79 3.01 -12.68 4.86
CA LYS A 79 2.96 -13.33 6.19
C LYS A 79 2.55 -12.35 7.28
N ILE A 80 3.15 -11.16 7.32
CA ILE A 80 2.82 -10.13 8.31
C ILE A 80 1.37 -9.66 8.14
N ALA A 81 0.91 -9.39 6.92
CA ALA A 81 -0.46 -8.99 6.65
C ALA A 81 -1.48 -10.07 7.06
N SER A 82 -1.18 -11.34 6.79
CA SER A 82 -2.02 -12.48 7.20
C SER A 82 -2.10 -12.61 8.71
N VAL A 83 -0.98 -12.50 9.43
CA VAL A 83 -0.94 -12.56 10.90
C VAL A 83 -1.74 -11.40 11.51
N ILE A 84 -1.51 -10.16 11.05
CA ILE A 84 -2.25 -8.98 11.54
C ILE A 84 -3.75 -9.15 11.29
N SER A 85 -4.14 -9.60 10.09
CA SER A 85 -5.55 -9.82 9.74
C SER A 85 -6.19 -10.91 10.57
N LEU A 86 -5.50 -12.02 10.81
CA LEU A 86 -5.98 -13.12 11.65
C LEU A 86 -6.19 -12.67 13.09
N LEU A 87 -5.21 -11.97 13.67
CA LEU A 87 -5.32 -11.44 15.03
C LEU A 87 -6.46 -10.43 15.15
N ALA A 88 -6.59 -9.49 14.19
CA ALA A 88 -7.68 -8.53 14.17
C ALA A 88 -9.05 -9.21 13.98
N PHE A 89 -9.11 -10.29 13.20
CA PHE A 89 -10.32 -11.08 12.99
C PHE A 89 -10.74 -11.82 14.27
N ILE A 90 -9.83 -12.52 14.93
CA ILE A 90 -10.09 -13.19 16.21
C ILE A 90 -10.55 -12.17 17.24
N TYR A 91 -9.82 -11.06 17.38
CA TYR A 91 -10.13 -9.98 18.31
C TYR A 91 -11.53 -9.39 18.07
N THR A 92 -11.85 -9.07 16.83
CA THR A 92 -13.14 -8.45 16.48
C THR A 92 -14.29 -9.46 16.60
N SER A 93 -14.08 -10.71 16.19
CA SER A 93 -15.09 -11.78 16.33
C SER A 93 -15.41 -12.07 17.79
N MET A 94 -14.39 -12.11 18.65
CA MET A 94 -14.57 -12.26 20.09
C MET A 94 -15.49 -11.17 20.65
N ARG A 95 -15.26 -9.90 20.26
CA ARG A 95 -16.02 -8.75 20.78
C ARG A 95 -17.41 -8.58 20.16
N ASP A 96 -17.55 -8.77 18.86
CA ASP A 96 -18.79 -8.43 18.13
C ASP A 96 -19.76 -9.62 17.96
N VAL A 97 -19.25 -10.86 18.11
CA VAL A 97 -20.02 -12.09 17.87
C VAL A 97 -20.05 -12.96 19.13
N ILE A 98 -18.90 -13.33 19.69
CA ILE A 98 -18.83 -14.25 20.83
C ILE A 98 -19.39 -13.60 22.10
N TYR A 99 -19.03 -12.35 22.39
CA TYR A 99 -19.54 -11.67 23.59
C TYR A 99 -21.07 -11.53 23.61
N PRO A 100 -21.76 -11.04 22.55
CA PRO A 100 -23.23 -11.02 22.53
C PRO A 100 -23.84 -12.42 22.61
N PHE A 101 -23.20 -13.43 22.02
CA PHE A 101 -23.67 -14.80 22.06
C PHE A 101 -23.64 -15.38 23.48
N ILE A 102 -22.55 -15.17 24.23
CA ILE A 102 -22.40 -15.70 25.59
C ILE A 102 -23.23 -14.88 26.59
N THR A 103 -23.10 -13.55 26.57
CA THR A 103 -23.66 -12.69 27.63
C THR A 103 -25.15 -12.40 27.41
N ARG A 104 -25.58 -12.19 26.17
CA ARG A 104 -26.96 -11.79 25.83
C ARG A 104 -27.79 -12.90 25.18
N LYS A 105 -27.18 -14.06 24.90
CA LYS A 105 -27.79 -15.18 24.17
C LYS A 105 -28.36 -14.78 22.81
N GLU A 106 -27.79 -13.74 22.19
CA GLU A 106 -28.22 -13.25 20.88
C GLU A 106 -27.39 -13.91 19.76
N ASN A 107 -28.08 -14.51 18.77
CA ASN A 107 -27.42 -15.02 17.58
C ASN A 107 -27.14 -13.88 16.58
N VAL A 108 -25.88 -13.45 16.50
CA VAL A 108 -25.41 -12.38 15.62
C VAL A 108 -24.33 -12.84 14.64
N PHE A 109 -24.25 -14.14 14.32
CA PHE A 109 -23.25 -14.71 13.42
C PHE A 109 -23.29 -14.11 11.99
N TYR A 110 -24.45 -13.60 11.56
CA TYR A 110 -24.59 -12.88 10.28
C TYR A 110 -23.70 -11.63 10.16
N LYS A 111 -23.14 -11.13 11.27
CA LYS A 111 -22.19 -10.01 11.26
C LYS A 111 -20.82 -10.41 10.69
N ILE A 112 -20.45 -11.69 10.71
CA ILE A 112 -19.12 -12.16 10.31
C ILE A 112 -18.77 -11.75 8.88
N PRO A 113 -19.57 -12.06 7.84
CA PRO A 113 -19.12 -11.90 6.45
C PRO A 113 -18.84 -10.46 6.04
N ILE A 114 -19.56 -9.47 6.59
CA ILE A 114 -19.40 -8.05 6.18
C ILE A 114 -18.96 -7.16 7.34
N LEU A 115 -19.62 -7.21 8.50
CA LEU A 115 -19.33 -6.25 9.59
C LEU A 115 -17.99 -6.53 10.27
N VAL A 116 -17.68 -7.80 10.52
CA VAL A 116 -16.39 -8.19 11.12
C VAL A 116 -15.28 -7.96 10.11
N ILE A 117 -15.43 -8.44 8.87
CA ILE A 117 -14.43 -8.22 7.82
C ILE A 117 -14.18 -6.73 7.59
N ASN A 118 -15.21 -5.89 7.51
CA ASN A 118 -15.03 -4.44 7.32
C ASN A 118 -14.43 -3.70 8.53
N LYS A 119 -14.24 -4.38 9.68
CA LYS A 119 -13.41 -3.87 10.79
C LYS A 119 -11.97 -4.38 10.69
N VAL A 120 -11.74 -5.58 10.17
CA VAL A 120 -10.41 -6.17 9.99
C VAL A 120 -9.64 -5.47 8.87
N LEU A 121 -10.26 -5.28 7.71
CA LEU A 121 -9.65 -4.67 6.52
C LEU A 121 -8.97 -3.31 6.82
N PRO A 122 -9.65 -2.31 7.43
CA PRO A 122 -9.03 -1.02 7.71
C PRO A 122 -7.93 -1.11 8.78
N VAL A 123 -8.08 -1.98 9.79
CA VAL A 123 -7.05 -2.21 10.82
C VAL A 123 -5.77 -2.74 10.16
N THR A 124 -5.90 -3.76 9.31
CA THR A 124 -4.75 -4.31 8.56
C THR A 124 -4.15 -3.25 7.65
N SER A 125 -4.97 -2.54 6.87
CA SER A 125 -4.50 -1.52 5.92
C SER A 125 -3.67 -0.41 6.60
N ILE A 126 -4.20 0.21 7.65
CA ILE A 126 -3.52 1.32 8.33
C ILE A 126 -2.28 0.87 9.10
N THR A 127 -2.30 -0.35 9.64
CA THR A 127 -1.13 -0.95 10.31
C THR A 127 -0.01 -1.21 9.30
N LEU A 128 -0.32 -1.81 8.15
CA LEU A 128 0.67 -2.01 7.08
C LEU A 128 1.21 -0.68 6.56
N LEU A 129 0.35 0.35 6.42
CA LEU A 129 0.79 1.69 6.03
C LEU A 129 1.78 2.28 7.05
N ALA A 130 1.49 2.14 8.34
CA ALA A 130 2.40 2.57 9.39
C ALA A 130 3.75 1.83 9.33
N LEU A 131 3.73 0.52 9.04
CA LEU A 131 4.93 -0.30 8.85
C LEU A 131 5.76 0.09 7.61
N VAL A 132 5.20 0.81 6.63
CA VAL A 132 5.98 1.40 5.52
C VAL A 132 6.90 2.52 6.05
N TYR A 133 6.39 3.36 6.95
CA TYR A 133 7.08 4.58 7.38
C TYR A 133 7.92 4.41 8.65
N LEU A 134 7.54 3.47 9.53
CA LEU A 134 8.26 3.15 10.76
C LEU A 134 9.76 2.84 10.57
N PRO A 135 10.21 1.99 9.62
CA PRO A 135 11.63 1.68 9.48
C PRO A 135 12.45 2.91 9.08
N GLY A 136 11.85 3.88 8.37
CA GLY A 136 12.50 5.16 8.06
C GLY A 136 12.74 6.03 9.30
N ILE A 137 11.86 5.95 10.29
CA ILE A 137 12.01 6.61 11.59
C ILE A 137 13.10 5.91 12.41
N LEU A 138 13.07 4.57 12.48
CA LEU A 138 14.10 3.78 13.15
C LEU A 138 15.49 4.03 12.56
N ALA A 139 15.60 4.05 11.23
CA ALA A 139 16.85 4.37 10.53
C ALA A 139 17.37 5.77 10.89
N ALA A 140 16.49 6.78 10.99
CA ALA A 140 16.87 8.10 11.45
C ALA A 140 17.33 8.11 12.93
N GLY A 141 16.67 7.32 13.78
CA GLY A 141 17.08 7.10 15.18
C GLY A 141 18.48 6.48 15.28
N PHE A 142 18.75 5.42 14.52
CA PHE A 142 20.09 4.81 14.44
C PHE A 142 21.15 5.77 13.91
N GLN A 143 20.83 6.57 12.88
CA GLN A 143 21.73 7.60 12.36
C GLN A 143 22.08 8.63 13.45
N LEU A 144 21.10 9.07 14.25
CA LEU A 144 21.31 9.99 15.36
C LEU A 144 22.13 9.36 16.49
N TYR A 145 21.84 8.10 16.84
CA TYR A 145 22.52 7.37 17.90
C TYR A 145 24.00 7.12 17.56
N PHE A 146 24.29 6.65 16.34
CA PHE A 146 25.68 6.42 15.91
C PHE A 146 26.41 7.70 15.51
N GLY A 147 25.68 8.76 15.15
CA GLY A 147 26.26 10.03 14.74
C GLY A 147 27.06 9.96 13.43
N THR A 148 26.81 8.95 12.60
CA THR A 148 27.45 8.75 11.28
C THR A 148 26.46 8.05 10.34
N LYS A 149 26.64 8.25 9.02
CA LYS A 149 25.87 7.55 7.97
C LYS A 149 26.55 6.29 7.44
N TYR A 150 27.83 6.09 7.76
CA TYR A 150 28.65 5.02 7.16
C TYR A 150 28.50 3.67 7.87
N LYS A 151 27.89 3.65 9.05
CA LYS A 151 27.59 2.40 9.75
C LYS A 151 26.40 1.72 9.10
N ARG A 152 26.58 0.46 8.67
CA ARG A 152 25.51 -0.38 8.12
C ARG A 152 24.39 -0.58 9.14
N PHE A 153 23.15 -0.60 8.67
CA PHE A 153 22.01 -0.96 9.49
C PHE A 153 22.03 -2.45 9.85
N PRO A 154 21.40 -2.85 10.97
CA PRO A 154 21.14 -4.26 11.26
C PRO A 154 20.40 -4.93 10.09
N GLN A 155 20.73 -6.18 9.79
CA GLN A 155 20.18 -6.91 8.64
C GLN A 155 18.65 -6.97 8.64
N TRP A 156 18.01 -7.06 9.82
CA TRP A 156 16.55 -7.06 9.94
C TRP A 156 15.91 -5.75 9.46
N LEU A 157 16.55 -4.61 9.71
CA LEU A 157 16.05 -3.29 9.31
C LEU A 157 16.24 -3.08 7.82
N ASP A 158 17.37 -3.54 7.28
CA ASP A 158 17.66 -3.46 5.85
C ASP A 158 16.65 -4.28 5.02
N ARG A 159 16.42 -5.55 5.41
CA ARG A 159 15.38 -6.41 4.80
C ARG A 159 14.00 -5.73 4.86
N TRP A 160 13.64 -5.13 5.98
CA TRP A 160 12.37 -4.43 6.12
C TRP A 160 12.29 -3.17 5.22
N MET A 161 13.37 -2.39 5.13
CA MET A 161 13.44 -1.20 4.28
C MET A 161 13.22 -1.53 2.79
N LEU A 162 13.69 -2.69 2.34
CA LEU A 162 13.48 -3.20 0.97
C LEU A 162 12.03 -3.64 0.72
N SER A 163 11.34 -4.16 1.75
CA SER A 163 9.95 -4.62 1.63
C SER A 163 8.89 -3.50 1.67
N ARG A 164 9.29 -2.23 1.84
CA ARG A 164 8.36 -1.09 1.99
C ARG A 164 7.38 -0.94 0.83
N LYS A 165 7.82 -1.22 -0.40
CA LYS A 165 6.95 -1.14 -1.59
C LYS A 165 5.79 -2.13 -1.47
N GLN A 166 6.07 -3.37 -1.10
CA GLN A 166 5.09 -4.45 -0.97
C GLN A 166 4.12 -4.18 0.18
N PHE A 167 4.61 -3.65 1.31
CA PHE A 167 3.74 -3.19 2.40
C PHE A 167 2.77 -2.09 1.96
N GLY A 168 3.25 -1.11 1.19
CA GLY A 168 2.41 -0.04 0.65
C GLY A 168 1.34 -0.55 -0.30
N LEU A 169 1.68 -1.48 -1.19
CA LEU A 169 0.74 -2.10 -2.13
C LEU A 169 -0.31 -2.96 -1.42
N LEU A 170 0.08 -3.77 -0.43
CA LEU A 170 -0.87 -4.53 0.39
C LEU A 170 -1.79 -3.59 1.18
N SER A 171 -1.23 -2.54 1.78
CA SER A 171 -2.02 -1.53 2.49
C SER A 171 -3.10 -0.92 1.59
N PHE A 172 -2.73 -0.52 0.36
CA PHE A 172 -3.68 -0.02 -0.64
C PHE A 172 -4.74 -1.06 -1.01
N PHE A 173 -4.35 -2.31 -1.26
CA PHE A 173 -5.30 -3.39 -1.56
C PHE A 173 -6.35 -3.57 -0.45
N PHE A 174 -5.93 -3.63 0.81
CA PHE A 174 -6.84 -3.72 1.95
C PHE A 174 -7.72 -2.45 2.10
N ALA A 175 -7.18 -1.27 1.79
CA ALA A 175 -7.93 -0.01 1.80
C ALA A 175 -9.04 0.00 0.74
N THR A 176 -8.75 -0.47 -0.48
CA THR A 176 -9.75 -0.58 -1.56
C THR A 176 -10.84 -1.57 -1.19
N LEU A 177 -10.49 -2.74 -0.64
CA LEU A 177 -11.48 -3.68 -0.13
C LEU A 177 -12.35 -3.05 0.97
N HIS A 178 -11.73 -2.34 1.92
CA HIS A 178 -12.47 -1.62 2.97
C HIS A 178 -13.45 -0.59 2.37
N ALA A 179 -13.03 0.16 1.36
CA ALA A 179 -13.89 1.11 0.66
C ALA A 179 -15.09 0.40 0.01
N CYS A 180 -14.86 -0.68 -0.75
CA CYS A 180 -15.92 -1.48 -1.36
C CYS A 180 -16.91 -2.02 -0.32
N TYR A 181 -16.39 -2.64 0.75
CA TYR A 181 -17.23 -3.19 1.82
C TYR A 181 -18.06 -2.10 2.52
N SER A 182 -17.48 -0.91 2.72
CA SER A 182 -18.16 0.22 3.34
C SER A 182 -19.26 0.80 2.44
N LEU A 183 -19.01 0.94 1.13
CA LEU A 183 -20.00 1.40 0.16
C LEU A 183 -21.19 0.43 0.01
N CYS A 184 -20.97 -0.88 0.25
CA CYS A 184 -22.03 -1.87 0.24
C CYS A 184 -22.92 -1.87 1.50
N TYR A 185 -22.65 -1.04 2.52
CA TYR A 185 -23.45 -1.02 3.77
C TYR A 185 -24.96 -0.88 3.56
N PRO A 186 -25.46 0.11 2.80
CA PRO A 186 -26.89 0.31 2.59
C PRO A 186 -27.56 -0.76 1.73
N MET A 187 -26.80 -1.49 0.90
CA MET A 187 -27.33 -2.55 0.04
C MET A 187 -27.77 -3.80 0.82
N ARG A 188 -27.25 -3.99 2.04
CA ARG A 188 -27.49 -5.20 2.84
C ARG A 188 -28.91 -5.27 3.37
N ARG A 189 -29.49 -6.47 3.28
CA ARG A 189 -30.83 -6.77 3.84
C ARG A 189 -30.92 -6.48 5.34
N SER A 190 -29.87 -6.79 6.11
CA SER A 190 -29.82 -6.50 7.54
C SER A 190 -29.92 -5.01 7.87
N TYR A 191 -29.36 -4.13 7.02
CA TYR A 191 -29.47 -2.69 7.21
C TYR A 191 -30.88 -2.20 6.86
N ARG A 192 -31.47 -2.71 5.77
CA ARG A 192 -32.86 -2.40 5.38
C ARG A 192 -33.86 -2.74 6.49
N TYR A 193 -33.75 -3.92 7.11
CA TYR A 193 -34.61 -4.29 8.24
C TYR A 193 -34.40 -3.39 9.47
N LYS A 194 -33.16 -2.99 9.78
CA LYS A 194 -32.91 -2.04 10.86
C LYS A 194 -33.52 -0.67 10.59
N LEU A 195 -33.38 -0.16 9.37
CA LEU A 195 -33.97 1.12 8.97
C LEU A 195 -35.50 1.11 9.11
N LEU A 196 -36.16 0.04 8.66
CA LEU A 196 -37.61 -0.16 8.81
C LEU A 196 -38.02 -0.18 10.28
N ASN A 197 -37.29 -0.92 11.13
CA ASN A 197 -37.57 -0.98 12.56
C ASN A 197 -37.38 0.38 13.25
N TRP A 198 -36.35 1.14 12.89
CA TRP A 198 -36.14 2.50 13.41
C TRP A 198 -37.25 3.46 12.99
N ALA A 199 -37.66 3.43 11.72
CA ALA A 199 -38.76 4.24 11.22
C ALA A 199 -40.09 3.92 11.95
N PHE A 200 -40.39 2.62 12.11
CA PHE A 200 -41.58 2.18 12.84
C PHE A 200 -41.56 2.63 14.31
N GLN A 201 -40.41 2.49 14.99
CA GLN A 201 -40.24 2.94 16.37
C GLN A 201 -40.38 4.47 16.51
N GLN A 202 -39.83 5.24 15.57
CA GLN A 202 -39.94 6.70 15.55
C GLN A 202 -41.40 7.15 15.45
N VAL A 203 -42.18 6.56 14.54
CA VAL A 203 -43.60 6.85 14.39
C VAL A 203 -44.37 6.47 15.66
N LYS A 204 -44.07 5.30 16.24
CA LYS A 204 -44.68 4.86 17.51
C LYS A 204 -44.40 5.83 18.67
N GLN A 205 -43.23 6.45 18.68
CA GLN A 205 -42.82 7.45 19.68
C GLN A 205 -43.31 8.87 19.35
N LYS A 206 -44.05 9.08 18.25
CA LYS A 206 -44.50 10.39 17.76
C LYS A 206 -43.36 11.42 17.63
N LYS A 207 -42.16 10.96 17.30
CA LYS A 207 -40.99 11.83 17.12
C LYS A 207 -40.93 12.32 15.67
N GLU A 208 -41.26 13.59 15.45
CA GLU A 208 -41.35 14.18 14.11
C GLU A 208 -39.97 14.29 13.43
N ASN A 209 -38.96 14.82 14.15
CA ASN A 209 -37.63 15.02 13.60
C ASN A 209 -36.59 14.06 14.21
N ALA A 210 -35.94 13.25 13.38
CA ALA A 210 -34.86 12.33 13.77
C ALA A 210 -33.45 12.90 13.53
N TRP A 211 -33.32 14.14 13.06
CA TRP A 211 -32.05 14.79 12.79
C TRP A 211 -31.20 14.96 14.05
N ILE A 212 -29.92 14.58 13.96
CA ILE A 212 -28.93 14.76 15.03
C ILE A 212 -27.70 15.42 14.41
N GLU A 213 -27.60 16.74 14.58
CA GLU A 213 -26.60 17.60 13.92
C GLU A 213 -25.16 17.07 14.07
N HIS A 214 -24.71 16.80 15.30
CA HIS A 214 -23.34 16.36 15.54
C HIS A 214 -23.01 14.99 14.92
N ASP A 215 -23.99 14.08 14.79
CA ASP A 215 -23.78 12.78 14.15
C ASP A 215 -23.67 12.91 12.63
N VAL A 216 -24.41 13.85 12.04
CA VAL A 216 -24.30 14.19 10.61
C VAL A 216 -22.91 14.77 10.33
N TRP A 217 -22.48 15.80 11.06
CA TRP A 217 -21.13 16.37 10.90
C TRP A 217 -20.03 15.31 11.02
N ARG A 218 -20.14 14.44 12.03
CA ARG A 218 -19.21 13.32 12.21
C ARG A 218 -19.13 12.48 10.94
N MET A 219 -20.28 12.01 10.43
CA MET A 219 -20.37 11.18 9.23
C MET A 219 -19.74 11.85 8.01
N GLU A 220 -20.14 13.08 7.70
CA GLU A 220 -19.66 13.81 6.51
C GLU A 220 -18.14 14.03 6.53
N ILE A 221 -17.59 14.43 7.69
CA ILE A 221 -16.16 14.71 7.82
C ILE A 221 -15.33 13.43 7.65
N TYR A 222 -15.62 12.36 8.41
CA TYR A 222 -14.75 11.18 8.32
C TYR A 222 -14.89 10.48 6.97
N VAL A 223 -16.07 10.47 6.36
CA VAL A 223 -16.25 9.87 5.02
C VAL A 223 -15.42 10.63 3.98
N SER A 224 -15.50 11.97 3.97
CA SER A 224 -14.70 12.82 3.07
C SER A 224 -13.19 12.59 3.24
N LEU A 225 -12.71 12.56 4.49
CA LEU A 225 -11.31 12.26 4.80
C LEU A 225 -10.87 10.88 4.30
N GLY A 226 -11.75 9.88 4.42
CA GLY A 226 -11.49 8.52 3.93
C GLY A 226 -11.33 8.47 2.40
N ILE A 227 -12.18 9.20 1.67
CA ILE A 227 -12.09 9.31 0.20
C ILE A 227 -10.79 9.99 -0.21
N LEU A 228 -10.43 11.11 0.40
CA LEU A 228 -9.19 11.83 0.11
C LEU A 228 -7.96 10.96 0.43
N ALA A 229 -7.97 10.25 1.56
CA ALA A 229 -6.90 9.34 1.94
C ALA A 229 -6.73 8.21 0.91
N LEU A 230 -7.83 7.60 0.47
CA LEU A 230 -7.82 6.55 -0.54
C LEU A 230 -7.29 7.06 -1.89
N ALA A 231 -7.67 8.29 -2.29
CA ALA A 231 -7.16 8.92 -3.50
C ALA A 231 -5.63 9.12 -3.43
N LEU A 232 -5.09 9.57 -2.30
CA LEU A 232 -3.64 9.65 -2.11
C LEU A 232 -2.97 8.27 -2.14
N LEU A 233 -3.54 7.25 -1.50
CA LEU A 233 -3.01 5.89 -1.58
C LEU A 233 -3.01 5.35 -3.01
N ALA A 234 -4.02 5.67 -3.82
CA ALA A 234 -4.06 5.31 -5.23
C ALA A 234 -2.89 5.96 -6.00
N LEU A 235 -2.57 7.24 -5.75
CA LEU A 235 -1.40 7.90 -6.36
C LEU A 235 -0.08 7.22 -5.95
N LEU A 236 0.06 6.81 -4.69
CA LEU A 236 1.23 6.05 -4.23
C LEU A 236 1.34 4.68 -4.91
N ALA A 237 0.21 4.01 -5.14
CA ALA A 237 0.16 2.72 -5.82
C ALA A 237 0.49 2.86 -7.32
N ILE A 238 -0.07 3.86 -8.01
CA ILE A 238 0.21 4.14 -9.43
C ILE A 238 1.69 4.46 -9.64
N THR A 239 2.28 5.30 -8.78
CA THR A 239 3.71 5.62 -8.86
C THR A 239 4.64 4.46 -8.45
N SER A 240 4.08 3.35 -7.94
CA SER A 240 4.84 2.12 -7.68
C SER A 240 4.94 1.20 -8.91
N ILE A 241 4.20 1.51 -9.99
CA ILE A 241 4.30 0.82 -11.28
C ILE A 241 5.66 1.17 -11.91
N PRO A 242 6.47 0.20 -12.37
CA PRO A 242 7.81 0.47 -12.91
C PRO A 242 7.82 1.53 -14.01
N SER A 243 6.93 1.45 -15.00
CA SER A 243 6.86 2.41 -16.11
C SER A 243 6.67 3.87 -15.64
N VAL A 244 5.83 4.09 -14.63
CA VAL A 244 5.62 5.41 -14.03
C VAL A 244 6.82 5.81 -13.18
N SER A 245 7.32 4.90 -12.34
CA SER A 245 8.44 5.16 -11.45
C SER A 245 9.73 5.52 -12.21
N HIS A 246 9.96 4.93 -13.39
CA HIS A 246 11.13 5.21 -14.22
C HIS A 246 11.02 6.53 -15.00
N SER A 247 9.81 7.08 -15.14
CA SER A 247 9.56 8.37 -15.80
C SER A 247 9.74 9.57 -14.88
N LEU A 248 9.73 9.35 -13.56
CA LEU A 248 9.85 10.40 -12.55
C LEU A 248 11.31 10.64 -12.13
N THR A 249 11.66 11.91 -11.91
CA THR A 249 12.92 12.24 -11.24
C THR A 249 12.90 11.74 -9.79
N TRP A 250 14.09 11.51 -9.21
CA TRP A 250 14.19 11.11 -7.80
C TRP A 250 13.49 12.10 -6.84
N ARG A 251 13.52 13.40 -7.16
CA ARG A 251 12.89 14.43 -6.33
C ARG A 251 11.36 14.32 -6.36
N GLU A 252 10.78 14.07 -7.52
CA GLU A 252 9.34 13.86 -7.69
C GLU A 252 8.90 12.56 -7.01
N PHE A 253 9.60 11.45 -7.29
CA PHE A 253 9.33 10.16 -6.67
C PHE A 253 9.40 10.24 -5.13
N HIS A 254 10.44 10.88 -4.60
CA HIS A 254 10.58 11.08 -3.15
C HIS A 254 9.50 12.00 -2.58
N CYS A 255 9.06 13.03 -3.31
CA CYS A 255 7.95 13.89 -2.89
C CYS A 255 6.68 13.06 -2.72
N ILE A 256 6.33 12.24 -3.71
CA ILE A 256 5.13 11.41 -3.69
C ILE A 256 5.24 10.34 -2.59
N GLN A 257 6.25 9.47 -2.65
CA GLN A 257 6.39 8.33 -1.75
C GLN A 257 6.69 8.73 -0.30
N SER A 258 7.27 9.91 -0.05
CA SER A 258 7.54 10.40 1.30
C SER A 258 6.52 11.42 1.77
N LYS A 259 6.38 12.58 1.13
CA LYS A 259 5.55 13.68 1.64
C LYS A 259 4.07 13.32 1.57
N MET A 260 3.59 12.91 0.39
CA MET A 260 2.20 12.48 0.22
C MET A 260 1.93 11.18 0.97
N GLY A 261 2.94 10.33 1.12
CA GLY A 261 2.90 9.15 1.96
C GLY A 261 2.61 9.40 3.44
N TYR A 262 3.34 10.32 4.08
CA TYR A 262 3.02 10.72 5.46
C TYR A 262 1.69 11.46 5.56
N LEU A 263 1.30 12.22 4.53
CA LEU A 263 0.00 12.86 4.48
C LEU A 263 -1.14 11.84 4.39
N SER A 264 -1.00 10.76 3.61
CA SER A 264 -2.01 9.70 3.55
C SER A 264 -2.14 8.98 4.89
N LEU A 265 -1.03 8.69 5.57
CA LEU A 265 -1.04 8.12 6.93
C LEU A 265 -1.75 9.04 7.92
N LEU A 266 -1.49 10.36 7.87
CA LEU A 266 -2.19 11.35 8.69
C LEU A 266 -3.69 11.34 8.41
N LEU A 267 -4.11 11.46 7.15
CA LEU A 267 -5.52 11.46 6.78
C LEU A 267 -6.24 10.17 7.17
N CYS A 268 -5.61 9.00 6.98
CA CYS A 268 -6.16 7.71 7.44
C CYS A 268 -6.34 7.69 8.97
N THR A 269 -5.38 8.24 9.71
CA THR A 269 -5.43 8.28 11.17
C THR A 269 -6.53 9.23 11.65
N VAL A 270 -6.62 10.43 11.05
CA VAL A 270 -7.68 11.40 11.37
C VAL A 270 -9.05 10.86 10.98
N HIS A 271 -9.19 10.18 9.83
CA HIS A 271 -10.41 9.47 9.44
C HIS A 271 -10.90 8.52 10.55
N ALA A 272 -10.01 7.70 11.10
CA ALA A 272 -10.35 6.78 12.19
C ALA A 272 -10.64 7.49 13.53
N LEU A 273 -9.92 8.57 13.85
CA LEU A 273 -10.15 9.37 15.06
C LEU A 273 -11.51 10.08 15.02
N VAL A 274 -11.86 10.71 13.90
CA VAL A 274 -13.16 11.37 13.70
C VAL A 274 -14.30 10.35 13.66
N PHE A 275 -14.09 9.17 13.07
CA PHE A 275 -15.06 8.07 13.15
C PHE A 275 -15.41 7.69 14.60
N ALA A 276 -14.41 7.77 15.49
CA ALA A 276 -14.57 7.45 16.89
C ALA A 276 -15.19 8.59 17.72
N TRP A 277 -15.03 9.87 17.36
CA TRP A 277 -15.73 11.04 17.96
C TRP A 277 -15.89 10.97 19.50
N ASN A 278 -17.07 10.63 20.01
CA ASN A 278 -17.34 10.52 21.46
C ASN A 278 -17.17 9.09 22.03
N LYS A 279 -16.90 8.09 21.17
CA LYS A 279 -16.67 6.68 21.57
C LYS A 279 -15.39 6.47 22.39
N TRP A 280 -14.52 7.48 22.48
CA TRP A 280 -13.32 7.45 23.31
C TRP A 280 -13.63 7.47 24.81
N VAL A 281 -14.72 8.15 25.19
CA VAL A 281 -15.11 8.38 26.59
C VAL A 281 -16.17 7.40 27.07
N ASP A 282 -16.84 6.71 26.14
CA ASP A 282 -17.90 5.75 26.45
C ASP A 282 -17.33 4.44 27.02
N ALA A 283 -17.50 4.24 28.33
CA ALA A 283 -17.07 3.03 29.03
C ALA A 283 -17.74 1.75 28.48
N ASN A 284 -18.92 1.86 27.86
CA ASN A 284 -19.62 0.72 27.27
C ASN A 284 -18.88 0.12 26.05
N GLN A 285 -17.88 0.83 25.52
CA GLN A 285 -17.04 0.32 24.44
C GLN A 285 -16.05 -0.75 24.91
N PHE A 286 -15.77 -0.84 26.22
CA PHE A 286 -14.84 -1.82 26.79
C PHE A 286 -15.57 -3.11 27.13
N ILE A 287 -15.41 -4.11 26.26
CA ILE A 287 -16.03 -5.43 26.41
C ILE A 287 -15.01 -6.36 27.05
N TRP A 288 -15.31 -6.94 28.21
CA TRP A 288 -14.35 -7.77 28.98
C TRP A 288 -12.97 -7.11 29.11
N TYR A 289 -12.93 -5.83 29.47
CA TYR A 289 -11.71 -5.02 29.59
C TYR A 289 -10.92 -4.82 28.27
N THR A 290 -11.41 -5.31 27.14
CA THR A 290 -10.76 -5.12 25.83
C THR A 290 -11.24 -3.82 25.15
N PRO A 291 -10.32 -2.97 24.68
CA PRO A 291 -10.67 -1.71 24.03
C PRO A 291 -11.38 -1.92 22.67
N PRO A 292 -12.10 -0.93 22.15
CA PRO A 292 -12.61 -1.01 20.79
C PRO A 292 -11.50 -1.12 19.74
N SER A 293 -11.77 -1.89 18.67
CA SER A 293 -10.77 -2.22 17.63
C SER A 293 -10.14 -0.98 16.99
N PHE A 294 -10.85 0.15 16.92
CA PHE A 294 -10.30 1.40 16.39
C PHE A 294 -9.17 1.97 17.25
N MET A 295 -9.22 1.82 18.59
CA MET A 295 -8.16 2.33 19.49
C MET A 295 -6.85 1.58 19.24
N VAL A 296 -6.95 0.26 19.08
CA VAL A 296 -5.80 -0.59 18.73
C VAL A 296 -5.25 -0.21 17.34
N ALA A 297 -6.14 0.06 16.39
CA ALA A 297 -5.76 0.42 15.02
C ALA A 297 -4.97 1.73 14.92
N VAL A 298 -5.38 2.77 15.65
CA VAL A 298 -4.75 4.10 15.54
C VAL A 298 -3.48 4.25 16.39
N PHE A 299 -3.21 3.34 17.32
CA PHE A 299 -2.05 3.42 18.21
C PHE A 299 -0.72 3.49 17.46
N LEU A 300 -0.44 2.51 16.59
CA LEU A 300 0.81 2.45 15.84
C LEU A 300 0.97 3.62 14.85
N PRO A 301 -0.04 3.97 14.01
CA PRO A 301 0.00 5.16 13.17
C PRO A 301 0.27 6.45 13.94
N SER A 302 -0.37 6.62 15.09
CA SER A 302 -0.20 7.81 15.93
C SER A 302 1.23 7.90 16.49
N ALA A 303 1.80 6.78 16.95
CA ALA A 303 3.19 6.73 17.39
C ALA A 303 4.16 7.08 16.24
N VAL A 304 3.95 6.54 15.04
CA VAL A 304 4.75 6.86 13.84
C VAL A 304 4.67 8.35 13.50
N LEU A 305 3.48 8.94 13.51
CA LEU A 305 3.28 10.36 13.24
C LEU A 305 3.93 11.24 14.32
N LEU A 306 3.80 10.88 15.60
CA LEU A 306 4.41 11.60 16.71
C LEU A 306 5.95 11.58 16.61
N CYS A 307 6.54 10.40 16.40
CA CYS A 307 7.98 10.28 16.18
C CYS A 307 8.44 11.08 14.95
N LYS A 308 7.63 11.09 13.88
CA LYS A 308 7.91 11.90 12.70
C LYS A 308 7.92 13.40 13.04
N CYS A 309 6.94 13.88 13.79
CA CYS A 309 6.88 15.27 14.25
C CYS A 309 8.12 15.64 15.07
N ILE A 310 8.54 14.78 16.00
CA ILE A 310 9.77 14.98 16.78
C ILE A 310 11.00 15.10 15.87
N LEU A 311 11.14 14.22 14.87
CA LEU A 311 12.26 14.27 13.93
C LEU A 311 12.22 15.48 12.98
N LEU A 312 11.06 16.11 12.80
CA LEU A 312 10.90 17.33 12.02
C LEU A 312 11.30 18.59 12.78
N LEU A 313 11.41 18.53 14.12
CA LEU A 313 11.86 19.66 14.94
C LEU A 313 13.23 20.16 14.46
N PRO A 314 13.48 21.49 14.47
CA PRO A 314 14.68 22.08 13.89
C PRO A 314 16.00 21.46 14.38
N CYS A 315 16.07 21.12 15.68
CA CYS A 315 17.27 20.54 16.31
C CYS A 315 17.63 19.19 15.70
N PHE A 316 16.68 18.26 15.67
CA PHE A 316 16.88 16.93 15.09
C PHE A 316 17.07 16.99 13.58
N ARG A 317 16.26 17.80 12.88
CA ARG A 317 16.35 17.94 11.42
C ARG A 317 17.71 18.47 10.96
N LYS A 318 18.24 19.51 11.62
CA LYS A 318 19.58 20.06 11.32
C LYS A 318 20.65 19.00 11.55
N ARG A 319 20.59 18.26 12.68
CA ARG A 319 21.55 17.20 13.02
C ARG A 319 21.52 16.04 12.03
N ILE A 320 20.34 15.53 11.67
CA ILE A 320 20.17 14.48 10.66
C ILE A 320 20.70 14.94 9.31
N ARG A 321 20.42 16.19 8.91
CA ARG A 321 20.94 16.74 7.65
C ARG A 321 22.46 16.78 7.63
N LYS A 322 23.10 17.20 8.74
CA LYS A 322 24.57 17.17 8.89
C LYS A 322 25.12 15.75 8.75
N ILE A 323 24.52 14.77 9.44
CA ILE A 323 24.97 13.37 9.38
C ILE A 323 24.84 12.83 7.94
N ARG A 324 23.73 13.14 7.25
CA ARG A 324 23.50 12.70 5.85
C ARG A 324 24.45 13.39 4.86
N SER A 325 24.86 14.63 5.13
CA SER A 325 25.91 15.31 4.37
C SER A 325 27.33 14.81 4.69
N GLY A 326 27.49 13.81 5.57
CA GLY A 326 28.78 13.17 5.85
C GLY A 326 29.45 13.58 7.17
N TRP A 327 28.75 14.31 8.05
CA TRP A 327 29.29 14.67 9.37
C TRP A 327 29.36 13.46 10.32
N GLU A 328 30.47 13.34 11.06
CA GLU A 328 30.70 12.30 12.06
C GLU A 328 30.93 12.90 13.45
N ALA A 329 30.16 12.44 14.43
CA ALA A 329 30.26 12.95 15.81
C ALA A 329 31.58 12.60 16.51
N LYS A 330 32.15 11.42 16.22
CA LYS A 330 33.39 10.93 16.87
C LYS A 330 34.64 11.63 16.35
N THR A 331 34.66 12.00 15.08
CA THR A 331 35.81 12.65 14.43
C THR A 331 36.01 14.07 14.95
N GLN A 332 34.93 14.80 15.25
CA GLN A 332 35.05 16.11 15.92
C GLN A 332 35.42 16.02 17.40
N ALA A 333 34.90 15.06 18.17
CA ALA A 333 35.31 14.89 19.57
C ALA A 333 36.81 14.60 19.70
N ASN A 334 37.38 13.82 18.77
CA ASN A 334 38.82 13.60 18.70
C ASN A 334 39.56 14.88 18.26
N GLN A 335 39.07 15.62 17.26
CA GLN A 335 39.70 16.90 16.85
C GLN A 335 39.68 17.97 17.97
N THR A 336 38.55 18.16 18.67
CA THR A 336 38.50 19.12 19.78
C THR A 336 39.39 18.71 20.96
N SER A 337 39.53 17.41 21.21
CA SER A 337 40.46 16.90 22.24
C SER A 337 41.94 17.09 21.89
N ILE A 338 42.28 17.12 20.60
CA ILE A 338 43.65 17.38 20.13
C ILE A 338 43.94 18.88 20.19
N THR A 339 42.99 19.73 19.81
CA THR A 339 43.16 21.20 19.90
C THR A 339 43.11 21.76 21.31
N SER A 340 42.57 21.03 22.30
CA SER A 340 42.59 21.44 23.71
C SER A 340 43.83 20.93 24.47
N ARG A 341 44.71 20.17 23.80
CA ARG A 341 45.97 19.64 24.34
C ARG A 341 47.21 20.30 23.73
N LEU A 342 46.99 21.24 22.81
CA LEU A 342 47.95 22.22 22.30
C LEU A 342 47.62 23.56 22.97
#